data_AF-A0A645HRY6-F1
#
_entry.id   AF-A0A645HRY6-F1
#
_cell.length_a   1.000
_cell.length_b   1.000
_cell.length_c   1.000
_cell.angle_alpha   90.00
_cell.angle_beta   90.00
_cell.angle_gamma   90.00
#
_symmetry.space_group_name_H-M   'P 1'
#
loop_
_entity.id
_entity.type
_entity.pdbx_description
1 polymer ?
#
loop_
_entity_poly.entity_id
_entity_poly.type
_entity_poly.pdbx_seq_one_letter_code
_entity_poly.pdbx_strand_id
1 'polypeptide(L)' 'MANVVIDIYLNGDNEVGVIDLNPWGEPTDPLLLHSFDRDWSAVTGIVLMPAPTRISGDVAVSF' A
#
# COMPACT_ATOMS: atom_id res chain seq x y z
N MET A 1 -6.06 -20.60 -2.60
CA MET A 1 -4.82 -19.88 -2.92
C MET A 1 -4.58 -18.90 -1.80
N ALA A 2 -3.33 -18.68 -1.40
CA ALA A 2 -3.01 -17.69 -0.39
C ALA A 2 -3.09 -16.28 -1.02
N ASN A 3 -3.62 -15.32 -0.28
CA ASN A 3 -3.52 -13.91 -0.67
C ASN A 3 -2.07 -13.44 -0.55
N VAL A 4 -1.68 -12.45 -1.34
CA VAL A 4 -0.35 -11.82 -1.30
C VAL A 4 -0.51 -10.31 -1.30
N VAL A 5 0.45 -9.61 -0.71
CA VAL A 5 0.58 -8.15 -0.77
C VAL A 5 1.63 -7.83 -1.84
N ILE A 6 1.35 -6.86 -2.71
CA ILE A 6 2.24 -6.49 -3.81
C ILE A 6 2.61 -5.02 -3.66
N ASP A 7 3.90 -4.75 -3.58
CA ASP A 7 4.41 -3.38 -3.65
C ASP A 7 4.58 -3.00 -5.12
N ILE A 8 3.97 -1.88 -5.51
CA ILE A 8 4.00 -1.39 -6.89
C ILE A 8 4.63 -0.01 -6.99
N TYR A 9 5.31 0.24 -8.10
CA TYR A 9 5.83 1.54 -8.49
C TYR A 9 5.08 2.08 -9.70
N LEU A 10 4.59 3.30 -9.60
CA LEU A 10 3.98 4.03 -10.73
C LEU A 10 5.02 5.02 -11.26
N ASN A 11 5.39 4.90 -12.53
CA ASN A 11 6.36 5.79 -13.17
C ASN A 11 5.69 6.93 -13.95
N GLY A 12 6.50 7.88 -14.42
CA GLY A 12 6.02 9.03 -15.21
C GLY A 12 5.49 8.68 -16.60
N ASP A 13 5.71 7.44 -17.05
CA ASP A 13 5.28 6.94 -18.36
C ASP A 13 3.92 6.20 -18.28
N ASN A 14 3.21 6.32 -17.15
CA ASN A 14 1.96 5.60 -16.84
C ASN A 14 2.11 4.08 -16.85
N GLU A 15 3.30 3.57 -16.55
CA GLU A 15 3.52 2.14 -16.38
C GLU A 15 3.49 1.77 -14.90
N VAL A 16 3.11 0.52 -14.63
CA VAL A 16 3.08 -0.07 -13.28
C VAL A 16 4.14 -1.14 -13.19
N GLY A 17 5.14 -0.94 -12.34
CA GLY A 17 6.14 -1.95 -12.00
C GLY A 17 5.76 -2.70 -10.72
N VAL A 18 5.90 -4.02 -10.72
CA VAL A 18 5.86 -4.83 -9.49
C VAL A 18 7.26 -4.85 -8.89
N ILE A 19 7.37 -4.44 -7.63
CA ILE A 19 8.66 -4.31 -6.93
C ILE A 19 8.90 -5.51 -6.02
N ASP A 20 7.89 -5.91 -5.24
CA ASP A 20 8.01 -7.02 -4.30
C ASP A 20 6.70 -7.79 -4.12
N LEU A 21 6.81 -9.05 -3.69
CA LEU A 21 5.71 -9.94 -3.35
C LEU A 21 5.85 -10.39 -1.90
N ASN A 22 4.94 -9.89 -1.07
CA ASN A 22 4.93 -10.07 0.36
C ASN A 22 3.81 -11.04 0.80
N PRO A 23 4.02 -11.81 1.88
CA PRO A 23 2.96 -12.65 2.45
C PRO A 23 1.80 -11.78 2.97
N TRP A 24 0.61 -12.37 3.03
CA TRP A 24 -0.54 -11.69 3.62
C TRP A 24 -0.51 -11.75 5.15
N GLY A 25 -0.60 -10.61 5.81
CA GLY A 25 -0.48 -10.49 7.26
C GLY A 25 0.98 -10.57 7.71
N GLU A 26 1.20 -10.89 8.99
CA GLU A 26 2.55 -10.95 9.58
C GLU A 26 3.51 -11.83 8.74
N PRO A 27 4.72 -11.34 8.42
CA PRO A 27 5.40 -10.15 8.96
C PRO A 27 5.17 -8.83 8.19
N THR A 28 4.26 -8.79 7.21
CA THR A 28 4.05 -7.62 6.35
C THR A 28 3.18 -6.57 7.03
N ASP A 29 3.67 -5.34 7.13
CA ASP A 29 2.94 -4.22 7.74
C ASP A 29 1.83 -3.69 6.79
N PRO A 30 0.57 -3.55 7.23
CA PRO A 30 -0.50 -2.94 6.44
C PRO A 30 -0.36 -1.41 6.23
N LEU A 31 0.67 -0.78 6.81
CA LEU A 31 0.98 0.65 6.67
C LEU A 31 -0.23 1.53 7.06
N LEU A 32 -0.61 2.46 6.18
CA LEU A 32 -1.73 3.38 6.39
C LEU A 32 -3.10 2.69 6.47
N LEU A 33 -3.19 1.42 6.07
CA LEU A 33 -4.42 0.65 6.24
C LEU A 33 -4.64 0.23 7.70
N HIS A 34 -3.59 0.23 8.53
CA HIS A 34 -3.55 -0.19 9.94
C HIS A 34 -3.92 -1.66 10.21
N SER A 35 -4.72 -2.30 9.35
CA SER A 35 -5.13 -3.70 9.43
C SER A 35 -5.53 -4.24 8.05
N PHE A 36 -5.26 -5.52 7.79
CA PHE A 36 -5.78 -6.21 6.60
C PHE A 36 -7.26 -6.62 6.72
N ASP A 37 -7.86 -6.46 7.91
CA ASP A 37 -9.26 -6.78 8.18
C ASP A 37 -10.20 -5.71 7.61
N ARG A 38 -10.52 -5.85 6.32
CA ARG A 38 -11.51 -5.03 5.60
C ARG A 38 -12.24 -5.87 4.56
N ASP A 39 -13.35 -5.34 4.06
CA ASP A 39 -14.02 -5.92 2.90
C ASP A 39 -13.22 -5.64 1.62
N TRP A 40 -12.53 -6.68 1.13
CA TRP A 40 -11.76 -6.65 -0.11
C TRP A 40 -12.62 -6.90 -1.36
N SER A 41 -13.90 -7.26 -1.21
CA SER A 41 -14.83 -7.38 -2.34
C SER A 41 -15.35 -6.01 -2.82
N ALA A 42 -15.25 -4.99 -1.97
CA ALA A 42 -15.61 -3.62 -2.30
C ALA A 42 -14.49 -2.90 -3.08
N VAL A 43 -14.76 -2.56 -4.35
CA VAL A 43 -13.83 -1.78 -5.18
C VAL A 43 -13.71 -0.36 -4.61
N THR A 44 -12.56 -0.08 -3.99
CA THR A 44 -12.32 1.23 -3.34
C THR A 44 -11.47 2.18 -4.21
N GLY A 45 -10.74 1.65 -5.20
CA GLY A 45 -9.82 2.43 -6.03
C GLY A 45 -8.58 2.92 -5.26
N ILE A 46 -7.87 3.92 -5.82
CA ILE A 46 -6.77 4.59 -5.13
C ILE A 46 -7.37 5.63 -4.18
N VAL A 47 -7.20 5.41 -2.88
CA VAL A 47 -7.68 6.33 -1.85
C VAL A 47 -6.52 7.22 -1.42
N LEU A 48 -6.66 8.52 -1.68
CA LEU A 48 -5.78 9.52 -1.10
C LEU A 48 -6.33 9.92 0.27
N MET A 49 -5.44 10.13 1.23
CA MET A 49 -5.84 10.73 2.50
C MET A 49 -6.42 12.14 2.25
N PRO A 50 -7.59 12.48 2.82
CA PRO A 50 -8.17 13.80 2.65
C PRO A 50 -7.25 14.87 3.26
N ALA A 51 -7.21 16.05 2.64
CA ALA A 51 -6.51 17.20 3.19
C ALA A 51 -7.24 17.76 4.42
N PRO A 52 -6.54 18.39 5.38
CA PRO A 52 -5.09 18.50 5.47
C PRO A 52 -4.50 17.35 6.28
N THR A 53 -3.67 16.53 5.65
CA THR A 53 -2.86 15.55 6.38
C THR A 53 -1.45 16.10 6.50
N ARG A 54 -1.03 16.40 7.73
CA ARG A 54 0.34 16.78 8.02
C ARG A 54 1.10 15.52 8.42
N ILE A 55 1.89 14.97 7.51
CA ILE A 55 2.88 13.95 7.84
C ILE A 55 4.09 14.69 8.43
N SER A 56 4.46 14.37 9.66
CA SER A 56 5.61 14.96 10.36
C SER A 56 6.43 13.88 11.05
N GLY A 57 7.75 14.08 11.13
CA GLY A 57 8.71 13.08 11.59
C GLY A 57 9.75 12.79 10.52
N ASP A 58 10.70 11.89 10.80
CA ASP A 58 11.66 11.42 9.80
C ASP A 58 10.93 10.53 8.79
N VAL A 59 10.57 11.10 7.63
CA VAL A 59 10.01 10.34 6.51
C VAL A 59 11.16 9.60 5.83
N ALA A 60 11.39 8.36 6.26
CA ALA A 60 12.31 7.46 5.57
C ALA A 60 11.60 6.87 4.35
N VAL A 61 12.02 7.28 3.16
CA VAL A 61 11.68 6.56 1.91
C VAL A 61 12.75 5.49 1.73
N SER A 62 12.41 4.23 2.02
CA SER A 62 13.24 3.08 1.65
C SER A 62 12.78 2.55 0.30
N PHE A 63 13.75 2.28 -0.58
CA PHE A 63 13.57 1.60 -1.86
C PHE A 63 14.01 0.15 -1.73
#